data_AF-A0A841F5N1-F1
#
_entry.id   AF-A0A841F5N1-F1
#
_cell.length_a   1.000
_cell.length_b   1.000
_cell.length_c   1.000
_cell.angle_alpha   90.00
_cell.angle_beta   90.00
_cell.angle_gamma   90.00
#
_symmetry.space_group_name_H-M   'P 1'
#
loop_
_entity.id
_entity.type
_entity.pdbx_description
1 polymer ?
#
loop_
_entity_poly.entity_id
_entity_poly.type
_entity_poly.pdbx_seq_one_letter_code
_entity_poly.pdbx_strand_id
1 'polypeptide(L)'
;METNNRNLMFYENNTPVFEPYNKSKRHINKIINNLISDIENVVRYKLEKYFNNYHALLVAVLGETKSGTNWNVFLEYGTRDTVAIYLQNMGFSRHVSSILLKNYKDAFDIKDGKLISIDRKKLTNQLVSGSPEYDEVMMLL
;
A
#
# COMPACT_ATOMS: atom_id res chain seq x y z
N MET A 1 23.67 0.41 27.19
CA MET A 1 22.33 -0.14 26.90
C MET A 1 21.34 0.99 27.09
N GLU A 2 20.84 1.59 26.01
CA GLU A 2 19.84 2.66 26.11
C GLU A 2 18.53 2.06 26.64
N THR A 3 18.20 2.36 27.89
CA THR A 3 16.87 2.15 28.45
C THR A 3 15.91 3.06 27.70
N ASN A 4 15.20 2.50 26.72
CA ASN A 4 14.18 3.18 25.94
C ASN A 4 13.00 3.54 26.87
N ASN A 5 13.14 4.65 27.60
CA ASN A 5 12.22 5.14 28.63
C ASN A 5 10.99 5.81 28.00
N ARG A 6 10.34 5.15 27.03
CA ARG A 6 9.09 5.63 26.45
C ARG A 6 7.96 5.37 27.43
N ASN A 7 7.60 6.40 28.20
CA ASN A 7 6.38 6.38 28.99
C ASN A 7 5.18 6.31 28.03
N LEU A 8 4.23 5.41 28.31
CA LEU A 8 2.98 5.31 27.59
C LEU A 8 1.91 6.15 28.29
N MET A 9 1.20 6.96 27.52
CA MET A 9 0.09 7.77 28.02
C MET A 9 -1.22 6.97 27.97
N PHE A 10 -1.87 6.84 29.11
CA PHE A 10 -3.24 6.35 29.27
C PHE A 10 -4.14 7.47 29.78
N TYR A 11 -5.46 7.28 29.66
CA TYR A 11 -6.44 8.16 30.30
C TYR A 11 -7.13 7.39 31.42
N GLU A 12 -7.03 7.90 32.64
CA GLU A 12 -7.74 7.40 33.82
C GLU A 12 -8.55 8.55 34.40
N ASN A 13 -9.88 8.40 34.47
CA ASN A 13 -10.80 9.48 34.88
C ASN A 13 -10.54 10.81 34.14
N ASN A 14 -10.43 10.76 32.80
CA ASN A 14 -10.09 11.90 31.93
C ASN A 14 -8.74 12.58 32.22
N THR A 15 -7.90 12.01 33.06
CA THR A 15 -6.57 12.53 33.38
C THR A 15 -5.51 11.70 32.66
N PRO A 16 -4.53 12.34 31.98
CA PRO A 16 -3.45 11.61 31.35
C PRO A 16 -2.50 11.04 32.42
N VAL A 17 -2.29 9.73 32.39
CA VAL A 17 -1.36 9.00 33.26
C VAL A 17 -0.23 8.45 32.40
N PHE A 18 1.01 8.59 32.87
CA PHE A 18 2.20 8.13 32.15
C PHE A 18 2.80 6.93 32.88
N GLU A 19 2.85 5.78 32.20
CA GLU A 19 3.36 4.53 32.76
C GLU A 19 4.66 4.13 32.03
N PRO A 20 5.74 3.74 32.73
CA PRO A 20 6.91 3.19 32.09
C PRO A 20 6.56 1.87 31.39
N TYR A 21 7.09 1.66 30.19
CA TYR A 21 6.76 0.47 29.41
C TYR A 21 7.19 -0.83 30.13
N ASN A 22 6.22 -1.72 30.40
CA ASN A 22 6.44 -2.94 31.19
C ASN A 22 6.15 -4.25 30.43
N LYS A 23 5.95 -4.20 29.10
CA LYS A 23 5.59 -5.36 28.25
C LYS A 23 4.30 -6.09 28.65
N SER A 24 3.45 -5.50 29.50
CA SER A 24 2.13 -6.06 29.78
C SER A 24 1.27 -6.09 28.51
N LYS A 25 0.27 -6.98 28.49
CA LYS A 25 -0.71 -7.05 27.39
C LYS A 25 -1.37 -5.68 27.13
N ARG A 26 -1.70 -4.91 28.19
CA ARG A 26 -2.25 -3.55 28.09
C ARG A 26 -1.32 -2.62 27.31
N HIS A 27 -0.03 -2.64 27.62
CA HIS A 27 0.97 -1.77 26.99
C HIS A 27 1.24 -2.17 25.55
N ILE A 28 1.34 -3.47 25.27
CA ILE A 28 1.51 -4.00 23.90
C ILE A 28 0.31 -3.57 23.05
N ASN A 29 -0.91 -3.78 23.53
CA ASN A 29 -2.13 -3.37 22.84
C ASN A 29 -2.18 -1.86 22.63
N LYS A 30 -1.74 -1.06 23.60
CA LYS A 30 -1.68 0.40 23.46
C LYS A 30 -0.74 0.81 22.33
N ILE A 31 0.44 0.20 22.23
CA ILE A 31 1.40 0.48 21.14
C ILE A 31 0.80 0.07 19.79
N ILE A 32 0.20 -1.11 19.70
CA ILE A 32 -0.44 -1.59 18.47
C ILE A 32 -1.56 -0.62 18.04
N ASN A 33 -2.44 -0.24 18.95
CA ASN A 33 -3.55 0.67 18.66
C ASN A 33 -3.07 2.07 18.27
N ASN A 34 -2.05 2.59 18.95
CA ASN A 34 -1.45 3.88 18.57
C ASN A 34 -0.84 3.79 17.17
N LEU A 35 -0.13 2.70 16.85
CA LEU A 35 0.45 2.48 15.52
C LEU A 35 -0.63 2.40 14.43
N ILE A 36 -1.71 1.65 14.67
CA ILE A 36 -2.85 1.56 13.73
C ILE A 36 -3.46 2.95 13.53
N SER A 37 -3.69 3.69 14.61
CA SER A 37 -4.20 5.07 14.55
C SER A 37 -3.28 6.00 13.77
N ASP A 38 -1.95 5.88 13.93
CA ASP A 38 -0.99 6.67 13.17
C ASP A 38 -1.02 6.30 11.69
N ILE A 39 -1.11 5.01 11.35
CA ILE A 39 -1.27 4.56 9.96
C ILE A 39 -2.54 5.14 9.34
N GLU A 40 -3.67 5.10 10.05
CA GLU A 40 -4.94 5.63 9.54
C GLU A 40 -4.92 7.16 9.41
N ASN A 41 -4.50 7.87 10.46
CA ASN A 41 -4.61 9.32 10.50
C ASN A 41 -3.49 10.02 9.72
N VAL A 42 -2.27 9.49 9.76
CA VAL A 42 -1.12 10.09 9.08
C VAL A 42 -1.02 9.55 7.66
N VAL A 43 -0.85 8.23 7.53
CA VAL A 43 -0.54 7.63 6.23
C VAL A 43 -1.76 7.67 5.33
N ARG A 44 -2.91 7.16 5.77
CA ARG A 44 -4.12 7.19 4.94
C ARG A 44 -4.65 8.62 4.81
N TYR A 45 -5.06 9.28 5.88
CA TYR A 45 -5.79 10.55 5.74
C TYR A 45 -4.90 11.76 5.36
N LYS A 46 -3.86 12.06 6.16
CA LYS A 46 -3.08 13.30 5.97
C LYS A 46 -2.27 13.29 4.67
N LEU A 47 -1.58 12.20 4.37
CA LEU A 47 -0.74 12.13 3.17
C LEU A 47 -1.59 12.08 1.89
N GLU A 48 -2.69 11.31 1.86
CA GLU A 48 -3.62 11.30 0.72
C GLU A 48 -4.12 12.71 0.41
N LYS A 49 -4.62 13.41 1.44
CA LYS A 49 -5.12 14.78 1.28
C LYS A 49 -4.01 15.73 0.80
N TYR A 50 -2.81 15.61 1.36
CA TYR A 50 -1.67 16.43 0.95
C TYR A 50 -1.34 16.22 -0.53
N PHE A 51 -1.18 14.97 -0.99
CA PHE A 51 -0.80 14.68 -2.37
C PHE A 51 -1.88 15.12 -3.36
N ASN A 52 -3.16 14.87 -3.04
CA ASN A 52 -4.28 15.32 -3.87
C ASN A 52 -4.34 16.83 -4.00
N ASN A 53 -4.23 17.57 -2.87
CA ASN A 53 -4.28 19.02 -2.90
C ASN A 53 -3.06 19.62 -3.63
N TYR A 54 -1.87 19.07 -3.37
CA TYR A 54 -0.66 19.53 -4.03
C TYR A 54 -0.71 19.32 -5.55
N HIS A 55 -1.18 18.15 -6.00
CA HIS A 55 -1.37 17.88 -7.43
C HIS A 55 -2.42 18.81 -8.05
N ALA A 56 -3.55 19.05 -7.37
CA ALA A 56 -4.57 19.98 -7.85
C ALA A 56 -4.04 21.42 -8.02
N LEU A 57 -3.18 21.88 -7.11
CA LEU A 57 -2.49 23.17 -7.25
C LEU A 57 -1.53 23.18 -8.45
N LEU A 58 -0.78 22.10 -8.67
CA LEU A 58 0.08 21.98 -9.85
C LEU A 58 -0.72 22.01 -11.16
N VAL A 59 -1.86 21.33 -11.22
CA VAL A 59 -2.76 21.38 -12.38
C VAL A 59 -3.27 22.80 -12.60
N ALA A 60 -3.68 23.50 -11.54
CA ALA A 60 -4.17 24.87 -11.64
C ALA A 60 -3.12 25.87 -12.17
N VAL A 61 -1.83 25.67 -11.83
CA VAL A 61 -0.73 26.58 -12.20
C VAL A 61 -0.08 26.19 -13.54
N LEU A 62 0.10 24.89 -13.80
CA LEU A 62 0.90 24.38 -14.91
C LEU A 62 0.07 23.74 -16.02
N GLY A 63 -1.20 23.41 -15.75
CA GLY A 63 -2.05 22.58 -16.60
C GLY A 63 -1.79 21.08 -16.44
N GLU A 64 -2.76 20.26 -16.85
CA GLU A 64 -2.74 18.78 -16.65
C GLU A 64 -1.53 18.09 -17.28
N THR A 65 -1.06 18.56 -18.44
CA THR A 65 0.05 17.91 -19.16
C THR A 65 1.42 18.15 -18.52
N LYS A 66 1.54 19.18 -17.67
CA LYS A 66 2.79 19.57 -17.02
C LYS A 66 2.78 19.40 -15.50
N SER A 67 1.65 19.02 -14.90
CA SER A 67 1.50 18.79 -13.46
C SER A 67 2.15 17.49 -12.97
N GLY A 68 2.55 16.60 -13.89
CA GLY A 68 3.05 15.27 -13.57
C GLY A 68 1.98 14.37 -12.95
N THR A 69 2.41 13.22 -12.44
CA THR A 69 1.53 12.21 -11.84
C THR A 69 1.09 12.61 -10.43
N ASN A 70 -0.18 12.39 -10.10
CA ASN A 70 -0.66 12.50 -8.72
C ASN A 70 -0.09 11.34 -7.89
N TRP A 71 0.76 11.64 -6.91
CA TRP A 71 1.40 10.62 -6.07
C TRP A 71 0.45 9.94 -5.09
N ASN A 72 -0.77 10.46 -4.93
CA ASN A 72 -1.79 9.79 -4.14
C ASN A 72 -2.05 8.35 -4.64
N VAL A 73 -2.01 8.15 -5.96
CA VAL A 73 -2.18 6.81 -6.54
C VAL A 73 -1.13 5.83 -5.98
N PHE A 74 0.12 6.25 -5.83
CA PHE A 74 1.17 5.36 -5.32
C PHE A 74 0.98 5.02 -3.85
N LEU A 75 0.38 5.92 -3.08
CA LEU A 75 0.07 5.70 -1.68
C LEU A 75 -1.09 4.69 -1.52
N GLU A 76 -2.13 4.84 -2.34
CA GLU A 76 -3.32 3.97 -2.35
C GLU A 76 -2.97 2.51 -2.65
N TYR A 77 -2.23 2.26 -3.72
CA TYR A 77 -1.78 0.91 -4.08
C TYR A 77 -0.47 0.50 -3.38
N GLY A 78 0.13 1.44 -2.64
CA GLY A 78 1.40 1.30 -1.93
C GLY A 78 2.56 0.82 -2.82
N THR A 79 2.57 1.18 -4.10
CA THR A 79 3.64 0.84 -5.05
C THR A 79 3.77 1.95 -6.09
N ARG A 80 4.97 2.05 -6.69
CA ARG A 80 5.24 2.93 -7.83
C ARG A 80 5.26 2.18 -9.17
N ASP A 81 5.16 0.86 -9.12
CA ASP A 81 5.07 0.04 -10.32
C ASP A 81 3.67 0.21 -10.94
N THR A 82 3.61 0.90 -12.07
CA THR A 82 2.39 1.22 -12.81
C THR A 82 1.69 -0.03 -13.34
N VAL A 83 2.42 -1.11 -13.60
CA VAL A 83 1.82 -2.39 -14.00
C VAL A 83 1.21 -3.07 -12.78
N ALA A 84 1.86 -3.01 -11.62
CA ALA A 84 1.29 -3.54 -10.38
C ALA A 84 0.01 -2.80 -9.98
N ILE A 85 -0.05 -1.49 -10.21
CA ILE A 85 -1.26 -0.67 -10.02
C ILE A 85 -2.35 -1.11 -11.00
N TYR A 86 -1.99 -1.32 -12.27
CA TYR A 86 -2.93 -1.77 -13.29
C TYR A 86 -3.55 -3.13 -12.95
N LEU A 87 -2.75 -4.09 -12.50
CA LEU A 87 -3.26 -5.39 -12.05
C LEU A 87 -4.19 -5.26 -10.85
N GLN A 88 -3.83 -4.46 -9.85
CA GLN A 88 -4.72 -4.21 -8.70
C GLN A 88 -6.04 -3.55 -9.12
N ASN A 89 -6.01 -2.67 -10.12
CA ASN A 89 -7.22 -2.09 -10.72
C ASN A 89 -8.10 -3.09 -11.46
N MET A 90 -7.51 -4.17 -11.98
CA MET A 90 -8.28 -5.29 -12.54
C MET A 90 -8.91 -6.18 -11.45
N GLY A 91 -8.58 -5.94 -10.18
CA GLY A 91 -9.09 -6.70 -9.04
C GLY A 91 -8.09 -7.68 -8.42
N PHE A 92 -6.86 -7.77 -8.95
CA PHE A 92 -5.83 -8.61 -8.35
C PHE A 92 -5.48 -8.09 -6.96
N SER A 93 -5.21 -9.00 -6.04
CA SER A 93 -4.66 -8.60 -4.75
C SER A 93 -3.27 -8.01 -4.93
N ARG A 94 -2.88 -7.14 -3.99
CA ARG A 94 -1.53 -6.54 -3.96
C ARG A 94 -0.43 -7.61 -3.92
N HIS A 95 -0.67 -8.70 -3.20
CA HIS A 95 0.25 -9.82 -3.10
C HIS A 95 0.44 -10.49 -4.46
N VAL A 96 -0.65 -10.92 -5.10
CA VAL A 96 -0.60 -11.59 -6.40
C VAL A 96 -0.02 -10.67 -7.47
N SER A 97 -0.45 -9.41 -7.53
CA SER A 97 0.13 -8.42 -8.46
C SER A 97 1.65 -8.32 -8.35
N SER A 98 2.18 -8.31 -7.11
CA SER A 98 3.62 -8.27 -6.88
C SER A 98 4.33 -9.57 -7.26
N ILE A 99 3.73 -10.73 -6.96
CA ILE A 99 4.31 -12.05 -7.28
C ILE A 99 4.35 -12.26 -8.79
N LEU A 100 3.26 -11.95 -9.49
CA LEU A 100 3.17 -12.07 -10.94
C LEU A 100 4.28 -11.28 -11.64
N LEU A 101 4.48 -10.02 -11.26
CA LEU A 101 5.50 -9.17 -11.87
C LEU A 101 6.93 -9.51 -11.47
N LYS A 102 7.13 -10.13 -10.30
CA LYS A 102 8.45 -10.55 -9.83
C LYS A 102 8.90 -11.86 -10.47
N ASN A 103 8.00 -12.85 -10.55
CA ASN A 103 8.37 -14.23 -10.85
C ASN A 103 7.96 -14.66 -12.26
N TYR A 104 6.98 -13.98 -12.87
CA TYR A 104 6.37 -14.38 -14.15
C TYR A 104 6.37 -13.22 -15.16
N LYS A 105 7.35 -12.32 -15.04
CA LYS A 105 7.46 -11.10 -15.86
C LYS A 105 7.47 -11.37 -17.35
N ASP A 106 7.97 -12.54 -17.75
CA ASP A 106 8.04 -13.00 -19.14
C ASP A 106 6.67 -13.33 -19.76
N ALA A 107 5.60 -13.31 -18.98
CA ALA A 107 4.23 -13.40 -19.46
C ALA A 107 3.54 -12.03 -19.63
N PHE A 108 4.24 -10.92 -19.37
CA PHE A 108 3.72 -9.56 -19.51
C PHE A 108 4.46 -8.81 -20.63
N ASP A 109 3.75 -8.33 -21.64
CA ASP A 109 4.31 -7.38 -22.60
C ASP A 109 4.19 -5.96 -22.02
N ILE A 110 5.32 -5.38 -21.63
CA ILE A 110 5.40 -4.07 -20.98
C ILE A 110 6.24 -3.13 -21.85
N LYS A 111 5.66 -2.00 -22.25
CA LYS A 111 6.36 -0.95 -23.02
C LYS A 111 6.21 0.40 -22.32
N ASP A 112 7.33 1.08 -22.09
CA ASP A 112 7.39 2.39 -21.42
C ASP A 112 6.64 2.41 -20.06
N GLY A 113 6.74 1.32 -19.30
CA GLY A 113 6.07 1.16 -18.00
C GLY A 113 4.55 0.92 -18.09
N LYS A 114 4.01 0.70 -19.29
CA LYS A 114 2.60 0.38 -19.52
C LYS A 114 2.45 -1.08 -19.91
N LEU A 115 1.45 -1.73 -19.34
CA LEU A 115 1.06 -3.06 -19.75
C LEU A 115 0.35 -3.00 -21.11
N ILE A 116 0.84 -3.77 -22.07
CA ILE A 116 0.27 -3.90 -23.42
C ILE A 116 -0.61 -5.14 -23.51
N SER A 117 -0.11 -6.27 -23.02
CA SER A 117 -0.86 -7.53 -23.01
C SER A 117 -0.31 -8.50 -21.96
N ILE A 118 -1.13 -9.51 -21.63
CA ILE A 118 -0.78 -10.59 -20.71
C ILE A 118 -0.96 -11.91 -21.46
N ASP A 119 0.08 -12.75 -21.47
CA ASP A 119 -0.01 -14.13 -21.95
C ASP A 119 -0.61 -15.02 -20.86
N ARG A 120 -1.94 -15.07 -20.85
CA ARG A 120 -2.70 -15.89 -19.89
C ARG A 120 -2.28 -17.35 -19.92
N LYS A 121 -2.14 -17.94 -21.12
CA LYS A 121 -1.84 -19.38 -21.24
C LYS A 121 -0.48 -19.69 -20.61
N LYS A 122 0.50 -18.82 -20.86
CA LYS A 122 1.82 -18.95 -20.26
C LYS A 122 1.78 -18.83 -18.73
N LEU A 123 1.06 -17.84 -18.20
CA LEU A 123 0.85 -17.70 -16.75
C LEU A 123 0.23 -18.95 -16.16
N THR A 124 -0.90 -19.41 -16.70
CA THR A 124 -1.64 -20.55 -16.15
C THR A 124 -0.85 -21.86 -16.20
N ASN A 125 0.07 -22.01 -17.16
CA ASN A 125 0.95 -23.17 -17.25
C ASN A 125 2.12 -23.13 -16.25
N GLN A 126 2.53 -21.95 -15.81
CA GLN A 126 3.64 -21.75 -14.87
C GLN A 126 3.17 -21.68 -13.40
N LEU A 127 1.90 -21.36 -13.18
CA LEU A 127 1.29 -21.25 -11.86
C LEU A 127 0.89 -22.63 -11.31
N VAL A 128 0.96 -22.76 -9.98
CA VAL A 128 0.56 -23.98 -9.29
C VAL A 128 -0.95 -23.97 -9.10
N SER A 129 -1.66 -24.96 -9.63
CA SER A 129 -3.11 -25.07 -9.47
C SER A 129 -3.53 -25.04 -7.99
N GLY A 130 -4.52 -24.20 -7.67
CA GLY A 130 -5.00 -23.99 -6.30
C GLY A 130 -4.12 -23.06 -5.46
N SER A 131 -3.12 -22.41 -6.04
CA SER A 131 -2.45 -21.27 -5.40
C SER A 131 -3.30 -19.99 -5.53
N PRO A 132 -3.15 -19.02 -4.62
CA PRO A 132 -3.87 -17.74 -4.72
C PRO A 132 -3.62 -17.03 -6.06
N GLU A 133 -2.40 -17.10 -6.59
CA GLU A 133 -2.06 -16.53 -7.89
C GLU A 133 -2.82 -17.22 -9.02
N TYR A 134 -2.90 -18.56 -9.00
CA TYR A 134 -3.64 -19.31 -10.01
C TYR A 134 -5.13 -18.99 -9.96
N ASP A 135 -5.70 -18.96 -8.76
CA ASP A 135 -7.12 -18.71 -8.56
C ASP A 135 -7.52 -17.29 -9.01
N GLU A 136 -6.74 -16.27 -8.64
CA GLU A 136 -6.97 -14.90 -9.09
C GLU A 136 -6.77 -14.77 -10.61
N VAL A 137 -5.74 -15.39 -11.19
CA VAL A 137 -5.53 -15.38 -12.65
C VAL A 137 -6.68 -16.04 -13.39
N MET A 138 -7.23 -17.14 -12.88
CA MET A 138 -8.38 -17.80 -13.51
C MET A 138 -9.68 -17.03 -13.38
N MET A 139 -9.82 -16.24 -12.31
CA MET A 139 -11.00 -15.41 -12.07
C MET A 139 -10.98 -14.11 -12.89
N LEU A 140 -9.81 -13.50 -13.06
CA LEU A 140 -9.68 -12.13 -13.56
C LEU A 140 -9.17 -12.02 -15.01
N LEU A 141 -8.57 -13.08 -15.57
CA LEU A 141 -8.10 -13.17 -16.96
C LEU A 141 -8.83 -14.28 -17.70
#